data_AF-A0A3D0TR28-F1
#
_entry.id   AF-A0A3D0TR28-F1
#
_cell.length_a   1.000
_cell.length_b   1.000
_cell.length_c   1.000
_cell.angle_alpha   90.00
_cell.angle_beta   90.00
_cell.angle_gamma   90.00
#
_symmetry.space_group_name_H-M   'P 1'
#
loop_
_entity.id
_entity.type
_entity.pdbx_description
1 polymer ?
#
loop_
_entity_poly.entity_id
_entity_poly.type
_entity_poly.pdbx_seq_one_letter_code
_entity_poly.pdbx_strand_id
1 'polypeptide(L)'
;MPSPEYIRSHSPEGARNRLIAENLRYLEEKRLKLEDLREVYSEEEVRRDAASVRERENRFAHSREGETGKMAEALFHKNVNSGARIFGERAKATLLSLYDDYGLFNTANREERGAWSDVVVEFFPRTSTGREQNRNPYRFVAGIDVTTNIAPKALDVKTLGMKTALDTGQLATVKYFKSEESSFNYRYTGALHKIPRAMIAMDSDSTWQLAELTDRAETGEGKAEDMIRTSPLARVALAELLIQFDAFREYAKRVVRDTEAERKFSEGVARVAEIVKEKGLTLQQLSDRVIVANPALKELAKALLRNSFRVRSPTDIA
;
A
#
# COMPACT_ATOMS: atom_id res chain seq x y z
N MET A 1 -5.26 -10.50 43.92
CA MET A 1 -5.03 -9.18 43.29
C MET A 1 -4.24 -9.41 42.02
N PRO A 2 -4.56 -8.72 40.90
CA PRO A 2 -3.76 -8.82 39.68
C PRO A 2 -2.32 -8.37 39.95
N SER A 3 -1.35 -8.98 39.26
CA SER A 3 0.06 -8.60 39.41
C SER A 3 0.32 -7.18 38.87
N PRO A 4 1.35 -6.47 39.36
CA PRO A 4 1.73 -5.17 38.81
C PRO A 4 2.00 -5.20 37.30
N GLU A 5 2.52 -6.32 36.77
CA GLU A 5 2.71 -6.53 35.32
C GLU A 5 1.39 -6.70 34.57
N TYR A 6 0.40 -7.38 35.17
CA TYR A 6 -0.95 -7.47 34.62
C TYR A 6 -1.63 -6.10 34.58
N ILE A 7 -1.51 -5.30 35.65
CA ILE A 7 -2.09 -3.94 35.72
C ILE A 7 -1.43 -3.03 34.67
N ARG A 8 -0.10 -3.12 34.50
CA ARG A 8 0.61 -2.33 33.47
C ARG A 8 0.21 -2.72 32.06
N SER A 9 0.14 -4.01 31.74
CA SER A 9 -0.23 -4.50 30.41
C SER A 9 -1.70 -4.27 30.03
N HIS A 10 -2.58 -4.06 31.02
CA HIS A 10 -4.00 -3.78 30.82
C HIS A 10 -4.36 -2.29 31.05
N SER A 11 -3.36 -1.43 31.23
CA SER A 11 -3.54 0.03 31.17
C SER A 11 -3.68 0.50 29.72
N PRO A 12 -4.26 1.68 29.45
CA PRO A 12 -4.35 2.22 28.08
C PRO A 12 -2.99 2.33 27.38
N GLU A 13 -1.94 2.70 28.12
CA GLU A 13 -0.57 2.76 27.61
C GLU A 13 0.02 1.36 27.36
N GLY A 14 -0.24 0.41 28.26
CA GLY A 14 0.17 -0.98 28.10
C GLY A 14 -0.48 -1.66 26.88
N ALA A 15 -1.77 -1.42 26.66
CA ALA A 15 -2.49 -1.90 25.49
C ALA A 15 -1.90 -1.32 24.19
N ARG A 16 -1.60 -0.01 24.17
CA ARG A 16 -0.93 0.64 23.02
C ARG A 16 0.44 0.03 22.71
N ASN A 17 1.29 -0.12 23.73
CA ASN A 17 2.62 -0.71 23.56
C ASN A 17 2.55 -2.17 23.09
N ARG A 18 1.56 -2.93 23.57
CA ARG A 18 1.30 -4.30 23.11
C ARG A 18 0.95 -4.31 21.61
N LEU A 19 -0.02 -3.51 21.19
CA LEU A 19 -0.46 -3.44 19.79
C LEU A 19 0.68 -3.03 18.84
N ILE A 20 1.50 -2.07 19.24
CA ILE A 20 2.71 -1.70 18.49
C ILE A 20 3.62 -2.92 18.36
N ALA A 21 4.01 -3.53 19.48
CA ALA A 21 4.97 -4.62 19.48
C ALA A 21 4.48 -5.84 18.66
N GLU A 22 3.19 -6.16 18.74
CA GLU A 22 2.57 -7.24 17.97
C GLU A 22 2.58 -6.99 16.47
N ASN A 23 2.22 -5.77 16.04
CA ASN A 23 2.20 -5.43 14.62
C ASN A 23 3.61 -5.27 14.04
N LEU A 24 4.58 -4.79 14.82
CA LEU A 24 5.99 -4.77 14.41
C LEU A 24 6.56 -6.18 14.23
N ARG A 25 6.27 -7.11 15.17
CA ARG A 25 6.65 -8.53 15.01
C ARG A 25 6.02 -9.14 13.77
N TYR A 26 4.73 -8.90 13.55
CA TYR A 26 4.04 -9.36 12.34
C TYR A 26 4.71 -8.84 11.06
N LEU A 27 5.08 -7.56 11.03
CA LEU A 27 5.77 -6.95 9.88
C LEU A 27 7.10 -7.66 9.61
N GLU A 28 7.92 -7.86 10.64
CA GLU A 28 9.22 -8.55 10.54
C GLU A 28 9.08 -10.00 10.07
N GLU A 29 8.07 -10.72 10.54
CA GLU A 29 7.82 -12.11 10.15
C GLU A 29 7.32 -12.25 8.71
N LYS A 30 6.48 -11.31 8.25
CA LYS A 30 5.81 -11.39 6.93
C LYS A 30 6.57 -10.71 5.81
N ARG A 31 7.48 -9.81 6.13
CA ARG A 31 8.30 -9.12 5.14
C ARG A 31 9.18 -10.10 4.38
N LEU A 32 9.26 -9.93 3.06
CA LEU A 32 10.09 -10.75 2.20
C LEU A 32 11.57 -10.61 2.59
N LYS A 33 12.22 -11.73 2.91
CA LYS A 33 13.66 -11.74 3.22
C LYS A 33 14.45 -11.96 1.94
N LEU A 34 15.59 -11.30 1.81
CA LEU A 34 16.39 -11.40 0.58
C LEU A 34 16.92 -12.83 0.38
N GLU A 35 17.08 -13.57 1.48
CA GLU A 35 17.49 -14.97 1.49
C GLU A 35 16.43 -15.90 0.88
N ASP A 36 15.15 -15.53 0.89
CA ASP A 36 14.04 -16.34 0.35
C ASP A 36 14.04 -16.42 -1.18
N LEU A 37 14.98 -15.71 -1.84
CA LEU A 37 15.01 -15.51 -3.29
C LEU A 37 16.33 -15.93 -3.94
N ARG A 38 17.16 -16.71 -3.22
CA ARG A 38 18.39 -17.31 -3.75
C ARG A 38 18.17 -18.23 -4.96
N GLU A 39 16.94 -18.70 -5.17
CA GLU A 39 16.55 -19.47 -6.35
C GLU A 39 16.54 -18.64 -7.64
N VAL A 40 16.41 -17.30 -7.55
CA VAL A 40 16.26 -16.38 -8.69
C VAL A 40 17.43 -15.41 -8.80
N TYR A 41 18.04 -15.01 -7.69
CA TYR A 41 19.12 -14.02 -7.65
C TYR A 41 20.42 -14.65 -7.16
N SER A 42 21.55 -14.16 -7.70
CA SER A 42 22.87 -14.63 -7.27
C SER A 42 23.18 -14.21 -5.83
N GLU A 43 23.99 -15.01 -5.12
CA GLU A 43 24.40 -14.68 -3.75
C GLU A 43 25.16 -13.35 -3.68
N GLU A 44 25.93 -13.02 -4.72
CA GLU A 44 26.66 -11.76 -4.80
C GLU A 44 25.71 -10.55 -4.86
N GLU A 45 24.66 -10.63 -5.69
CA GLU A 45 23.65 -9.58 -5.78
C GLU A 45 22.89 -9.40 -4.46
N VAL A 46 22.46 -10.50 -3.84
CA VAL A 46 21.77 -10.48 -2.54
C VAL A 46 22.67 -9.86 -1.47
N ARG A 47 23.95 -10.23 -1.43
CA ARG A 47 24.92 -9.68 -0.46
C ARG A 47 25.15 -8.18 -0.66
N ARG A 48 25.28 -7.72 -1.92
CA ARG A 48 25.44 -6.30 -2.27
C ARG A 48 24.22 -5.49 -1.82
N ASP A 49 23.03 -5.98 -2.12
CA ASP A 49 21.79 -5.28 -1.80
C ASP A 49 21.52 -5.27 -0.28
N ALA A 50 21.81 -6.36 0.43
CA ALA A 50 21.78 -6.41 1.89
C ALA A 50 22.77 -5.41 2.54
N ALA A 51 23.95 -5.21 1.94
CA ALA A 51 24.90 -4.21 2.41
C ALA A 51 24.35 -2.78 2.24
N SER A 52 23.67 -2.49 1.12
CA SER A 52 22.99 -1.21 0.91
C SER A 52 21.88 -0.97 1.93
N VAL A 53 21.11 -2.01 2.29
CA VAL A 53 20.07 -1.92 3.34
C VAL A 53 20.72 -1.52 4.67
N ARG A 54 21.76 -2.23 5.11
CA ARG A 54 22.47 -1.92 6.37
C ARG A 54 23.05 -0.49 6.40
N GLU A 55 23.62 -0.03 5.29
CA GLU A 55 24.15 1.34 5.21
C GLU A 55 23.04 2.38 5.39
N ARG A 56 21.83 2.11 4.86
CA ARG A 56 20.67 2.98 5.04
C ARG A 56 20.12 2.91 6.44
N GLU A 57 19.93 1.72 7.00
CA GLU A 57 19.51 1.56 8.39
C GLU A 57 20.45 2.32 9.33
N ASN A 58 21.77 2.32 9.09
CA ASN A 58 22.70 3.11 9.89
C ASN A 58 22.53 4.63 9.71
N ARG A 59 22.26 5.10 8.48
CA ARG A 59 21.96 6.52 8.21
C ARG A 59 20.63 6.96 8.82
N PHE A 60 19.65 6.08 8.80
CA PHE A 60 18.28 6.30 9.26
C PHE A 60 18.04 5.80 10.68
N ALA A 61 19.06 5.27 11.38
CA ALA A 61 18.97 4.81 12.77
C ALA A 61 18.48 5.90 13.72
N HIS A 62 18.62 7.16 13.31
CA HIS A 62 18.15 8.35 14.01
C HIS A 62 16.86 8.95 13.42
N SER A 63 16.45 8.57 12.21
CA SER A 63 15.13 8.91 11.69
C SER A 63 14.15 7.84 12.14
N ARG A 64 13.47 8.11 13.26
CA ARG A 64 12.28 7.38 13.64
C ARG A 64 11.25 7.54 12.52
N GLU A 65 11.18 6.58 11.60
CA GLU A 65 9.84 6.17 11.18
C GLU A 65 9.10 5.81 12.47
N GLY A 66 8.06 6.58 12.77
CA GLY A 66 7.28 6.34 13.96
C GLY A 66 6.77 4.91 13.93
N GLU A 67 6.82 4.21 15.06
CA GLU A 67 6.27 2.85 15.21
C GLU A 67 4.84 2.75 14.68
N THR A 68 4.09 3.86 14.71
CA THR A 68 2.76 4.02 14.11
C THR A 68 2.74 3.85 12.59
N GLY A 69 3.76 4.30 11.85
CA GLY A 69 3.88 4.10 10.39
C GLY A 69 4.01 2.61 10.04
N LYS A 70 4.97 1.93 10.68
CA LYS A 70 5.17 0.48 10.52
C LYS A 70 3.95 -0.34 10.97
N MET A 71 3.28 0.12 12.04
CA MET A 71 2.01 -0.46 12.45
C MET A 71 0.93 -0.28 11.37
N ALA A 72 0.84 0.87 10.71
CA ALA A 72 -0.11 1.09 9.61
C ALA A 72 0.16 0.16 8.42
N GLU A 73 1.42 -0.06 8.03
CA GLU A 73 1.80 -1.04 6.99
C GLU A 73 1.31 -2.45 7.36
N ALA A 74 1.59 -2.88 8.58
CA ALA A 74 1.18 -4.19 9.09
C ALA A 74 -0.35 -4.34 9.08
N LEU A 75 -1.06 -3.33 9.59
CA LEU A 75 -2.53 -3.32 9.63
C LEU A 75 -3.13 -3.32 8.23
N PHE A 76 -2.57 -2.56 7.29
CA PHE A 76 -2.99 -2.57 5.90
C PHE A 76 -2.85 -3.97 5.30
N HIS A 77 -1.66 -4.58 5.46
CA HIS A 77 -1.40 -5.93 4.96
C HIS A 77 -2.36 -6.98 5.57
N LYS A 78 -2.54 -6.97 6.90
CA LYS A 78 -3.48 -7.86 7.62
C LYS A 78 -4.91 -7.72 7.07
N ASN A 79 -5.37 -6.47 6.93
CA ASN A 79 -6.75 -6.19 6.54
C ASN A 79 -7.03 -6.37 5.05
N VAL A 80 -6.00 -6.42 4.19
CA VAL A 80 -6.16 -6.89 2.81
C VAL A 80 -6.23 -8.41 2.75
N ASN A 81 -5.35 -9.14 3.46
CA ASN A 81 -5.15 -10.58 3.25
C ASN A 81 -6.02 -11.52 4.10
N SER A 82 -6.19 -11.26 5.39
CA SER A 82 -6.71 -12.27 6.34
C SER A 82 -7.81 -11.76 7.26
N GLY A 83 -7.83 -10.46 7.57
CA GLY A 83 -8.87 -9.85 8.40
C GLY A 83 -10.09 -9.44 7.57
N ALA A 84 -10.44 -8.16 7.61
CA ALA A 84 -11.67 -7.62 7.02
C ALA A 84 -11.78 -7.69 5.49
N ARG A 85 -10.70 -8.08 4.79
CA ARG A 85 -10.58 -8.13 3.32
C ARG A 85 -11.10 -6.84 2.70
N ILE A 86 -10.46 -5.72 3.06
CA ILE A 86 -10.90 -4.36 2.73
C ILE A 86 -11.00 -4.12 1.22
N PHE A 87 -10.30 -4.91 0.41
CA PHE A 87 -10.37 -4.91 -1.06
C PHE A 87 -11.08 -6.13 -1.66
N GLY A 88 -11.60 -7.03 -0.82
CA GLY A 88 -12.31 -8.25 -1.23
C GLY A 88 -11.37 -9.44 -1.41
N GLU A 89 -11.98 -10.61 -1.64
CA GLU A 89 -11.28 -11.91 -1.75
C GLU A 89 -10.28 -12.02 -2.90
N ARG A 90 -10.40 -11.13 -3.89
CA ARG A 90 -9.57 -11.14 -5.11
C ARG A 90 -8.43 -10.12 -5.03
N ALA A 91 -8.13 -9.62 -3.83
CA ALA A 91 -7.00 -8.75 -3.59
C ALA A 91 -6.02 -9.44 -2.66
N LYS A 92 -4.72 -9.29 -2.94
CA LYS A 92 -3.66 -9.80 -2.09
C LYS A 92 -2.59 -8.74 -1.93
N ALA A 93 -2.17 -8.49 -0.70
CA ALA A 93 -1.01 -7.65 -0.39
C ALA A 93 0.21 -8.53 -0.13
N THR A 94 1.38 -8.09 -0.57
CA THR A 94 2.67 -8.70 -0.27
C THR A 94 3.60 -7.62 0.26
N LEU A 95 4.10 -7.79 1.48
CA LEU A 95 5.11 -6.90 2.07
C LEU A 95 6.44 -7.02 1.35
N LEU A 96 7.02 -5.88 0.98
CA LEU A 96 8.26 -5.84 0.21
C LEU A 96 9.50 -5.91 1.09
N SER A 97 10.59 -6.41 0.49
CA SER A 97 11.89 -6.40 1.15
C SER A 97 12.30 -4.98 1.56
N LEU A 98 13.11 -4.84 2.62
CA LEU A 98 13.67 -3.54 3.03
C LEU A 98 14.46 -2.86 1.89
N TYR A 99 15.02 -3.64 0.97
CA TYR A 99 15.71 -3.11 -0.20
C TYR A 99 14.76 -2.33 -1.14
N ASP A 100 13.57 -2.88 -1.40
CA ASP A 100 12.58 -2.28 -2.30
C ASP A 100 11.76 -1.16 -1.65
N ASP A 101 11.55 -1.26 -0.35
CA ASP A 101 10.93 -0.25 0.52
C ASP A 101 11.76 1.04 0.51
N TYR A 102 13.05 0.95 0.86
CA TYR A 102 13.91 2.11 1.07
C TYR A 102 14.20 2.99 -0.14
N GLY A 103 13.68 2.69 -1.32
CA GLY A 103 13.69 3.53 -2.51
C GLY A 103 14.77 4.62 -2.61
N LEU A 104 15.74 4.49 -3.51
CA LEU A 104 16.63 5.60 -3.85
C LEU A 104 15.79 6.64 -4.59
N PHE A 105 15.53 7.81 -4.01
CA PHE A 105 15.22 9.01 -4.79
C PHE A 105 16.35 9.99 -4.49
N ASN A 106 17.29 10.09 -5.42
CA ASN A 106 18.28 11.14 -5.35
C ASN A 106 17.71 12.39 -6.01
N THR A 107 17.28 13.37 -5.21
CA THR A 107 16.78 14.66 -5.71
C THR A 107 17.80 15.42 -6.57
N ALA A 108 19.10 15.22 -6.34
CA ALA A 108 20.16 15.89 -7.08
C ALA A 108 20.31 15.34 -8.52
N ASN A 109 20.12 14.02 -8.70
CA ASN A 109 20.31 13.37 -10.00
C ASN A 109 19.01 12.86 -10.63
N ARG A 110 17.86 13.01 -9.95
CA ARG A 110 16.55 12.47 -10.35
C ARG A 110 16.57 10.97 -10.69
N GLU A 111 17.50 10.22 -10.10
CA GLU A 111 17.53 8.76 -10.24
C GLU A 111 16.64 8.14 -9.17
N GLU A 112 15.65 7.36 -9.64
CA GLU A 112 14.87 6.47 -8.79
C GLU A 112 15.42 5.04 -8.89
N ARG A 113 15.74 4.39 -7.76
CA ARG A 113 16.03 2.94 -7.74
C ARG A 113 15.29 2.27 -6.61
N GLY A 114 14.55 1.19 -6.90
CA GLY A 114 13.63 0.58 -5.95
C GLY A 114 12.21 1.15 -6.09
N ALA A 115 11.26 0.57 -5.36
CA ALA A 115 9.84 0.79 -5.63
C ALA A 115 9.23 1.95 -4.84
N TRP A 116 9.88 2.41 -3.75
CA TRP A 116 9.29 3.37 -2.80
C TRP A 116 7.87 2.94 -2.37
N SER A 117 7.71 1.65 -2.11
CA SER A 117 6.43 1.03 -1.78
C SER A 117 6.67 0.08 -0.62
N ASP A 118 5.76 0.07 0.35
CA ASP A 118 5.86 -0.83 1.50
C ASP A 118 5.29 -2.20 1.14
N VAL A 119 4.26 -2.19 0.28
CA VAL A 119 3.56 -3.38 -0.17
C VAL A 119 3.30 -3.33 -1.67
N VAL A 120 3.20 -4.51 -2.27
CA VAL A 120 2.56 -4.70 -3.58
C VAL A 120 1.17 -5.25 -3.36
N VAL A 121 0.18 -4.64 -3.98
CA VAL A 121 -1.19 -5.18 -4.04
C VAL A 121 -1.45 -5.75 -5.42
N GLU A 122 -1.91 -7.00 -5.45
CA GLU A 122 -2.35 -7.72 -6.63
C GLU A 122 -3.88 -7.82 -6.62
N PHE A 123 -4.51 -7.50 -7.74
CA PHE A 123 -5.94 -7.66 -7.95
C PHE A 123 -6.19 -8.68 -9.05
N PHE A 124 -6.86 -9.78 -8.69
CA PHE A 124 -7.11 -10.92 -9.57
C PHE A 124 -8.46 -10.80 -10.28
N PRO A 125 -8.57 -11.17 -11.56
CA PRO A 125 -9.81 -11.08 -12.34
C PRO A 125 -10.86 -12.11 -11.89
N ARG A 126 -12.14 -11.91 -12.25
CA ARG A 126 -13.25 -12.81 -11.89
C ARG A 126 -13.26 -14.13 -12.67
N THR A 127 -12.78 -14.10 -13.92
CA THR A 127 -12.94 -15.21 -14.88
C THR A 127 -11.58 -15.72 -15.31
N SER A 128 -11.16 -16.85 -14.77
CA SER A 128 -10.08 -17.65 -15.35
C SER A 128 -10.55 -19.09 -15.49
N THR A 129 -11.41 -19.35 -16.49
CA THR A 129 -11.80 -20.72 -16.85
C THR A 129 -10.65 -21.41 -17.59
N GLY A 130 -9.99 -22.34 -16.89
CA GLY A 130 -9.55 -23.64 -17.41
C GLY A 130 -8.32 -23.76 -18.31
N ARG A 131 -7.91 -22.76 -19.11
CA ARG A 131 -6.74 -22.94 -20.02
C ARG A 131 -5.78 -21.76 -20.19
N GLU A 132 -6.13 -20.56 -19.70
CA GLU A 132 -5.24 -19.38 -19.77
C GLU A 132 -4.35 -19.17 -18.53
N GLN A 133 -4.42 -20.07 -17.54
CA GLN A 133 -3.83 -19.90 -16.20
C GLN A 133 -2.29 -19.90 -16.17
N ASN A 134 -1.60 -20.43 -17.20
CA ASN A 134 -0.16 -20.66 -17.13
C ASN A 134 0.73 -19.65 -17.89
N ARG A 135 0.19 -18.54 -18.41
CA ARG A 135 1.01 -17.56 -19.17
C ARG A 135 0.78 -16.08 -18.83
N ASN A 136 0.14 -15.78 -17.70
CA ASN A 136 -0.25 -14.43 -17.23
C ASN A 136 -1.35 -13.75 -18.07
N PRO A 137 -2.62 -13.81 -17.64
CA PRO A 137 -3.64 -12.88 -18.10
C PRO A 137 -4.36 -12.17 -16.93
N TYR A 138 -3.96 -10.92 -16.69
CA TYR A 138 -4.72 -9.84 -16.04
C TYR A 138 -4.78 -9.75 -14.50
N ARG A 139 -3.69 -10.08 -13.79
CA ARG A 139 -3.48 -9.44 -12.47
C ARG A 139 -3.09 -7.98 -12.66
N PHE A 140 -3.85 -7.06 -12.09
CA PHE A 140 -3.37 -5.70 -11.93
C PHE A 140 -2.47 -5.67 -10.69
N VAL A 141 -1.30 -5.04 -10.80
CA VAL A 141 -0.33 -4.98 -9.71
C VAL A 141 0.04 -3.52 -9.50
N ALA A 142 -0.03 -3.05 -8.25
CA ALA A 142 0.37 -1.70 -7.87
C ALA A 142 1.26 -1.73 -6.63
N GLY A 143 2.29 -0.88 -6.63
CA GLY A 143 3.05 -0.57 -5.42
C GLY A 143 2.28 0.43 -4.57
N ILE A 144 2.09 0.13 -3.29
CA ILE A 144 1.39 0.99 -2.34
C ILE A 144 2.36 1.41 -1.24
N ASP A 145 2.41 2.71 -1.03
CA ASP A 145 3.14 3.39 0.04
C ASP A 145 2.11 3.77 1.13
N VAL A 146 2.14 3.10 2.27
CA VAL A 146 1.23 3.32 3.40
C VAL A 146 1.90 4.31 4.36
N THR A 147 1.33 5.50 4.52
CA THR A 147 1.93 6.53 5.35
C THR A 147 1.00 7.05 6.42
N THR A 148 1.57 7.34 7.59
CA THR A 148 0.86 8.06 8.66
C THR A 148 1.20 9.52 8.77
N ASN A 149 2.19 9.97 7.99
CA ASN A 149 2.61 11.36 7.96
C ASN A 149 1.80 12.14 6.93
N ILE A 150 0.64 12.64 7.37
CA ILE A 150 -0.25 13.44 6.53
C ILE A 150 0.14 14.93 6.45
N ALA A 151 1.32 15.29 6.96
CA ALA A 151 1.79 16.67 6.88
C ALA A 151 1.95 17.08 5.39
N PRO A 152 1.55 18.31 5.01
CA PRO A 152 1.55 18.75 3.61
C PRO A 152 2.88 18.50 2.90
N LYS A 153 4.00 18.84 3.56
CA LYS A 153 5.35 18.64 3.02
C LYS A 153 5.70 17.17 2.78
N ALA A 154 5.25 16.25 3.64
CA ALA A 154 5.54 14.84 3.51
C ALA A 154 4.80 14.22 2.30
N LEU A 155 3.51 14.52 2.18
CA LEU A 155 2.69 14.10 1.03
C LEU A 155 3.17 14.73 -0.28
N ASP A 156 3.60 16.00 -0.25
CA ASP A 156 4.16 16.69 -1.41
C ASP A 156 5.43 16.01 -1.93
N VAL A 157 6.35 15.63 -1.04
CA VAL A 157 7.60 14.94 -1.43
C VAL A 157 7.29 13.60 -2.10
N LYS A 158 6.40 12.79 -1.52
CA LYS A 158 6.04 11.48 -2.07
C LYS A 158 5.31 11.60 -3.41
N THR A 159 4.35 12.53 -3.54
CA THR A 159 3.63 12.78 -4.81
C THR A 159 4.53 13.38 -5.88
N LEU A 160 5.49 14.24 -5.52
CA LEU A 160 6.50 14.76 -6.45
C LEU A 160 7.44 13.65 -6.95
N GLY A 161 7.80 12.69 -6.09
CA GLY A 161 8.55 11.50 -6.49
C GLY A 161 7.82 10.74 -7.59
N MET A 162 6.55 10.39 -7.37
CA MET A 162 5.72 9.70 -8.38
C MET A 162 5.56 10.50 -9.67
N LYS A 163 5.42 11.83 -9.57
CA LYS A 163 5.39 12.71 -10.74
C LYS A 163 6.68 12.65 -11.53
N THR A 164 7.83 12.73 -10.86
CA THR A 164 9.15 12.69 -11.50
C THR A 164 9.37 11.35 -12.20
N ALA A 165 8.90 10.27 -11.59
CA ALA A 165 8.88 8.92 -12.16
C ALA A 165 8.09 8.90 -13.49
N LEU A 166 6.90 9.51 -13.51
CA LEU A 166 6.08 9.64 -14.74
C LEU A 166 6.72 10.53 -15.80
N ASP A 167 7.25 11.69 -15.41
CA ASP A 167 7.89 12.64 -16.32
C ASP A 167 9.10 12.03 -17.04
N THR A 168 9.75 11.03 -16.43
CA THR A 168 10.92 10.33 -16.96
C THR A 168 10.59 8.98 -17.61
N GLY A 169 9.31 8.59 -17.65
CA GLY A 169 8.88 7.28 -18.16
C GLY A 169 9.32 6.09 -17.29
N GLN A 170 9.75 6.35 -16.06
CA GLN A 170 10.23 5.35 -15.11
C GLN A 170 9.13 5.06 -14.08
N LEU A 171 8.20 4.15 -14.41
CA LEU A 171 7.30 3.60 -13.40
C LEU A 171 8.06 2.70 -12.41
N ALA A 172 7.46 2.43 -11.24
CA ALA A 172 8.14 1.73 -10.14
C ALA A 172 8.63 0.32 -10.55
N THR A 173 9.76 -0.08 -9.97
CA THR A 173 10.33 -1.41 -10.11
C THR A 173 10.56 -2.03 -8.73
N VAL A 174 9.98 -3.20 -8.51
CA VAL A 174 10.20 -4.03 -7.32
C VAL A 174 11.15 -5.14 -7.74
N LYS A 175 12.37 -5.15 -7.20
CA LYS A 175 13.36 -6.17 -7.53
C LYS A 175 13.01 -7.49 -6.88
N TYR A 176 12.71 -7.50 -5.59
CA TYR A 176 12.44 -8.72 -4.84
C TYR A 176 10.94 -8.89 -4.64
N PHE A 177 10.32 -9.75 -5.45
CA PHE A 177 8.91 -10.06 -5.34
C PHE A 177 8.64 -11.55 -5.48
N LYS A 178 7.77 -12.06 -4.61
CA LYS A 178 7.30 -13.44 -4.58
C LYS A 178 5.81 -13.45 -4.27
N SER A 179 5.03 -14.07 -5.14
CA SER A 179 3.60 -14.27 -4.93
C SER A 179 3.18 -15.70 -5.22
N GLU A 180 2.34 -16.22 -4.34
CA GLU A 180 1.74 -17.55 -4.42
C GLU A 180 0.25 -17.41 -4.09
N GLU A 181 -0.64 -17.75 -5.02
CA GLU A 181 -2.09 -17.71 -4.81
C GLU A 181 -2.70 -19.05 -5.21
N SER A 182 -3.08 -19.83 -4.21
CA SER A 182 -3.61 -21.18 -4.39
C SER A 182 -4.93 -21.19 -5.15
N SER A 183 -5.77 -20.18 -4.95
CA SER A 183 -7.09 -20.09 -5.58
C SER A 183 -7.00 -19.96 -7.10
N PHE A 184 -5.87 -19.48 -7.62
CA PHE A 184 -5.60 -19.33 -9.05
C PHE A 184 -4.47 -20.24 -9.55
N ASN A 185 -3.98 -21.17 -8.72
CA ASN A 185 -2.80 -22.00 -8.99
C ASN A 185 -1.61 -21.18 -9.52
N TYR A 186 -1.39 -20.01 -8.91
CA TYR A 186 -0.44 -19.03 -9.40
C TYR A 186 0.81 -19.00 -8.50
N ARG A 187 1.99 -19.06 -9.11
CA ARG A 187 3.27 -18.85 -8.42
C ARG A 187 4.20 -18.01 -9.29
N TYR A 188 4.77 -16.97 -8.70
CA TYR A 188 5.70 -16.07 -9.36
C TYR A 188 6.79 -15.63 -8.41
N THR A 189 8.03 -15.67 -8.88
CA THR A 189 9.20 -15.14 -8.17
C THR A 189 10.05 -14.39 -9.19
N GLY A 190 10.40 -13.14 -8.90
CA GLY A 190 11.19 -12.29 -9.80
C GLY A 190 10.80 -10.82 -9.70
N ALA A 191 11.44 -9.97 -10.51
CA ALA A 191 11.23 -8.53 -10.46
C ALA A 191 9.93 -8.09 -11.18
N LEU A 192 9.20 -7.16 -10.55
CA LEU A 192 8.09 -6.46 -11.17
C LEU A 192 8.59 -5.14 -11.77
N HIS A 193 8.31 -4.91 -13.04
CA HIS A 193 8.74 -3.70 -13.75
C HIS A 193 7.55 -2.84 -14.16
N LYS A 194 7.79 -1.54 -14.15
CA LYS A 194 6.85 -0.51 -14.58
C LYS A 194 5.48 -0.66 -13.91
N ILE A 195 5.43 -0.90 -12.60
CA ILE A 195 4.14 -0.97 -11.90
C ILE A 195 3.69 0.44 -11.52
N PRO A 196 2.38 0.75 -11.63
CA PRO A 196 1.85 1.99 -11.07
C PRO A 196 2.04 2.00 -9.55
N ARG A 197 2.25 3.21 -9.02
CA ARG A 197 2.39 3.45 -7.59
C ARG A 197 1.26 4.35 -7.11
N ALA A 198 0.79 4.12 -5.89
CA ALA A 198 -0.13 5.00 -5.18
C ALA A 198 0.23 5.01 -3.69
N MET A 199 -0.39 5.91 -2.95
CA MET A 199 -0.25 6.00 -1.51
C MET A 199 -1.58 5.74 -0.81
N ILE A 200 -1.54 5.15 0.38
CA ILE A 200 -2.65 5.15 1.32
C ILE A 200 -2.24 5.98 2.52
N ALA A 201 -2.93 7.11 2.74
CA ALA A 201 -2.60 8.01 3.83
C ALA A 201 -3.58 7.79 4.99
N MET A 202 -3.05 7.56 6.19
CA MET A 202 -3.85 7.30 7.39
C MET A 202 -3.31 8.13 8.54
N ASP A 203 -4.05 9.09 9.06
CA ASP A 203 -3.61 9.81 10.27
C ASP A 203 -3.44 8.84 11.46
N SER A 204 -2.65 9.26 12.45
CA SER A 204 -2.30 8.40 13.59
C SER A 204 -3.51 7.91 14.39
N ASP A 205 -4.56 8.74 14.53
CA ASP A 205 -5.76 8.35 15.27
C ASP A 205 -6.53 7.27 14.51
N SER A 206 -6.66 7.44 13.20
CA SER A 206 -7.20 6.42 12.29
C SER A 206 -6.41 5.10 12.34
N THR A 207 -5.07 5.17 12.42
CA THR A 207 -4.22 3.98 12.59
C THR A 207 -4.52 3.25 13.90
N TRP A 208 -4.63 3.98 15.01
CA TRP A 208 -4.96 3.39 16.31
C TRP A 208 -6.34 2.76 16.34
N GLN A 209 -7.35 3.43 15.78
CA GLN A 209 -8.70 2.87 15.65
C GLN A 209 -8.69 1.56 14.84
N LEU A 210 -7.94 1.51 13.73
CA LEU A 210 -7.80 0.29 12.95
C LEU A 210 -7.05 -0.80 13.73
N ALA A 211 -6.04 -0.44 14.53
CA ALA A 211 -5.29 -1.38 15.37
C ALA A 211 -6.21 -2.07 16.39
N GLU A 212 -7.01 -1.28 17.12
CA GLU A 212 -7.96 -1.78 18.10
C GLU A 212 -9.02 -2.68 17.46
N LEU A 213 -9.58 -2.28 16.32
CA LEU A 213 -10.56 -3.11 15.61
C LEU A 213 -9.94 -4.41 15.09
N THR A 214 -8.69 -4.36 14.63
CA THR A 214 -7.99 -5.56 14.12
C THR A 214 -7.69 -6.54 15.26
N ASP A 215 -7.25 -6.06 16.43
CA ASP A 215 -7.04 -6.89 17.63
C ASP A 215 -8.34 -7.57 18.09
N ARG A 216 -9.45 -6.82 18.08
CA ARG A 216 -10.78 -7.36 18.38
C ARG A 216 -11.23 -8.42 17.37
N ALA A 217 -10.92 -8.23 16.08
CA ALA A 217 -11.18 -9.23 15.05
C ALA A 217 -10.36 -10.51 15.25
N GLU A 218 -9.05 -10.37 15.52
CA GLU A 218 -8.14 -11.50 15.75
C GLU A 218 -8.49 -12.30 17.01
N THR A 219 -9.09 -11.66 18.02
CA THR A 219 -9.57 -12.30 19.26
C THR A 219 -11.00 -12.87 19.14
N GLY A 220 -11.63 -12.78 17.96
CA GLY A 220 -12.95 -13.34 17.69
C GLY A 220 -14.11 -12.53 18.26
N GLU A 221 -13.91 -11.25 18.57
CA GLU A 221 -14.98 -10.38 19.04
C GLU A 221 -15.99 -10.10 17.91
N GLY A 222 -17.26 -10.44 18.16
CA GLY A 222 -18.31 -10.43 17.15
C GLY A 222 -18.47 -9.09 16.44
N LYS A 223 -18.38 -9.13 15.10
CA LYS A 223 -18.54 -8.03 14.13
C LYS A 223 -17.34 -7.09 13.95
N ALA A 224 -16.21 -7.28 14.61
CA ALA A 224 -15.05 -6.40 14.43
C ALA A 224 -14.58 -6.35 12.96
N GLU A 225 -14.52 -7.49 12.26
CA GLU A 225 -14.20 -7.54 10.82
C GLU A 225 -15.22 -6.77 9.96
N ASP A 226 -16.52 -6.91 10.26
CA ASP A 226 -17.58 -6.18 9.57
C ASP A 226 -17.47 -4.67 9.80
N MET A 227 -17.10 -4.26 11.01
CA MET A 227 -16.86 -2.85 11.35
C MET A 227 -15.68 -2.29 10.56
N ILE A 228 -14.58 -3.02 10.44
CA ILE A 228 -13.44 -2.60 9.60
C ILE A 228 -13.88 -2.53 8.13
N ARG A 229 -14.54 -3.57 7.62
CA ARG A 229 -14.95 -3.68 6.22
C ARG A 229 -15.88 -2.55 5.79
N THR A 230 -16.74 -2.09 6.68
CA THR A 230 -17.71 -1.02 6.42
C THR A 230 -17.26 0.36 6.89
N SER A 231 -16.09 0.43 7.54
CA SER A 231 -15.54 1.66 8.13
C SER A 231 -15.28 2.75 7.09
N PRO A 232 -15.32 4.03 7.51
CA PRO A 232 -14.81 5.13 6.70
C PRO A 232 -13.38 4.90 6.19
N LEU A 233 -12.52 4.25 6.99
CA LEU A 233 -11.11 4.01 6.64
C LEU A 233 -10.95 3.11 5.40
N ALA A 234 -11.71 2.02 5.33
CA ALA A 234 -11.71 1.14 4.17
C ALA A 234 -12.21 1.87 2.90
N ARG A 235 -13.18 2.78 3.05
CA ARG A 235 -13.70 3.61 1.94
C ARG A 235 -12.72 4.70 1.53
N VAL A 236 -12.03 5.33 2.48
CA VAL A 236 -10.96 6.31 2.23
C VAL A 236 -9.87 5.65 1.39
N ALA A 237 -9.40 4.45 1.76
CA ALA A 237 -8.38 3.76 0.97
C ALA A 237 -8.81 3.52 -0.50
N LEU A 238 -10.06 3.10 -0.73
CA LEU A 238 -10.60 2.95 -2.09
C LEU A 238 -10.69 4.29 -2.84
N ALA A 239 -11.11 5.36 -2.15
CA ALA A 239 -11.19 6.70 -2.73
C ALA A 239 -9.80 7.26 -3.08
N GLU A 240 -8.81 7.07 -2.21
CA GLU A 240 -7.42 7.48 -2.44
C GLU A 240 -6.82 6.80 -3.67
N LEU A 241 -7.05 5.48 -3.84
CA LEU A 241 -6.59 4.76 -5.02
C LEU A 241 -7.26 5.27 -6.31
N LEU A 242 -8.58 5.44 -6.30
CA LEU A 242 -9.31 5.94 -7.48
C LEU A 242 -8.84 7.34 -7.89
N ILE A 243 -8.75 8.26 -6.94
CA ILE A 243 -8.33 9.63 -7.20
C ILE A 243 -6.91 9.66 -7.76
N GLN A 244 -5.98 8.92 -7.16
CA GLN A 244 -4.59 8.90 -7.60
C GLN A 244 -4.44 8.24 -8.98
N PHE A 245 -5.06 7.08 -9.20
CA PHE A 245 -4.96 6.41 -10.50
C PHE A 245 -5.61 7.25 -11.61
N ASP A 246 -6.75 7.91 -11.38
CA ASP A 246 -7.35 8.81 -12.37
C ASP A 246 -6.46 10.04 -12.63
N ALA A 247 -5.94 10.67 -11.57
CA ALA A 247 -5.06 11.82 -11.67
C ALA A 247 -3.77 11.50 -12.45
N PHE A 248 -3.15 10.35 -12.16
CA PHE A 248 -1.94 9.89 -12.86
C PHE A 248 -2.24 9.45 -14.28
N ARG A 249 -3.38 8.79 -14.55
CA ARG A 249 -3.85 8.48 -15.91
C ARG A 249 -3.96 9.74 -16.75
N GLU A 250 -4.65 10.76 -16.24
CA GLU A 250 -4.86 12.01 -16.98
C GLU A 250 -3.55 12.77 -17.22
N TYR A 251 -2.64 12.74 -16.26
CA TYR A 251 -1.32 13.35 -16.40
C TYR A 251 -0.46 12.60 -17.44
N ALA A 252 -0.41 11.27 -17.36
CA ALA A 252 0.28 10.42 -18.33
C ALA A 252 -0.27 10.64 -19.75
N LYS A 253 -1.59 10.73 -19.91
CA LYS A 253 -2.26 10.98 -21.19
C LYS A 253 -1.95 12.37 -21.77
N ARG A 254 -2.14 13.43 -20.97
CA ARG A 254 -2.19 14.81 -21.48
C ARG A 254 -0.83 15.51 -21.48
N VAL A 255 -0.03 15.25 -20.44
CA VAL A 255 1.22 15.97 -20.19
C VAL A 255 2.39 15.16 -20.71
N VAL A 256 2.57 13.93 -20.21
CA VAL A 256 3.70 13.06 -20.59
C VAL A 256 3.50 12.44 -21.97
N ARG A 257 2.24 12.14 -22.34
CA ARG A 257 1.84 11.39 -23.54
C ARG A 257 2.42 9.97 -23.58
N ASP A 258 2.50 9.32 -22.42
CA ASP A 258 2.93 7.93 -22.26
C ASP A 258 1.71 6.99 -22.26
N THR A 259 1.54 6.23 -23.34
CA THR A 259 0.42 5.31 -23.54
C THR A 259 0.51 4.06 -22.66
N GLU A 260 1.71 3.62 -22.30
CA GLU A 260 1.88 2.47 -21.41
C GLU A 260 1.47 2.84 -19.98
N ALA A 261 1.94 4.00 -19.50
CA ALA A 261 1.56 4.53 -18.20
C ALA A 261 0.05 4.83 -18.14
N GLU A 262 -0.52 5.50 -19.15
CA GLU A 262 -1.97 5.73 -19.26
C GLU A 262 -2.75 4.43 -19.15
N ARG A 263 -2.34 3.38 -19.88
CA ARG A 263 -3.01 2.08 -19.85
C ARG A 263 -2.96 1.44 -18.46
N LYS A 264 -1.80 1.47 -17.80
CA LYS A 264 -1.61 0.87 -16.46
C LYS A 264 -2.47 1.56 -15.40
N PHE A 265 -2.53 2.90 -15.39
CA PHE A 265 -3.42 3.59 -14.46
C PHE A 265 -4.90 3.42 -14.80
N SER A 266 -5.25 3.34 -16.09
CA SER A 266 -6.63 3.01 -16.52
C SER A 266 -7.07 1.65 -16.00
N GLU A 267 -6.18 0.66 -16.05
CA GLU A 267 -6.44 -0.67 -15.49
C GLU A 267 -6.64 -0.61 -13.96
N GLY A 268 -5.82 0.18 -13.25
CA GLY A 268 -5.99 0.42 -11.82
C GLY A 268 -7.34 1.05 -11.47
N VAL A 269 -7.75 2.09 -12.20
CA VAL A 269 -9.09 2.70 -12.06
C VAL A 269 -10.18 1.65 -12.21
N ALA A 270 -10.14 0.85 -13.29
CA ALA A 270 -11.16 -0.15 -13.56
C ALA A 270 -11.25 -1.20 -12.45
N ARG A 271 -10.09 -1.66 -11.93
CA ARG A 271 -10.05 -2.67 -10.86
C ARG A 271 -10.58 -2.15 -9.54
N VAL A 272 -10.23 -0.93 -9.15
CA VAL A 272 -10.77 -0.36 -7.91
C VAL A 272 -12.27 -0.08 -8.06
N ALA A 273 -12.73 0.40 -9.21
CA ALA A 273 -14.16 0.59 -9.48
C ALA A 273 -14.96 -0.72 -9.44
N GLU A 274 -14.40 -1.83 -9.94
CA GLU A 274 -14.98 -3.17 -9.78
C GLU A 274 -15.16 -3.52 -8.29
N ILE A 275 -14.13 -3.31 -7.47
CA ILE A 275 -14.17 -3.62 -6.03
C ILE A 275 -15.24 -2.79 -5.31
N VAL A 276 -15.36 -1.51 -5.65
CA VAL A 276 -16.40 -0.62 -5.13
C VAL A 276 -17.78 -1.19 -5.43
N LYS A 277 -18.03 -1.61 -6.67
CA LYS A 277 -19.28 -2.25 -7.09
C LYS A 277 -19.53 -3.57 -6.35
N GLU A 278 -18.50 -4.40 -6.19
CA GLU A 278 -18.59 -5.69 -5.47
C GLU A 278 -18.99 -5.53 -4.01
N LYS A 279 -18.54 -4.45 -3.38
CA LYS A 279 -18.88 -4.12 -1.99
C LYS A 279 -20.25 -3.47 -1.85
N GLY A 280 -21.02 -3.37 -2.93
CA GLY A 280 -22.31 -2.68 -2.95
C GLY A 280 -22.18 -1.18 -2.66
N LEU A 281 -20.98 -0.61 -2.85
CA LEU A 281 -20.72 0.80 -2.69
C LEU A 281 -20.97 1.53 -4.01
N THR A 282 -21.32 2.80 -3.90
CA THR A 282 -21.43 3.74 -5.00
C THR A 282 -20.29 4.75 -4.95
N LEU A 283 -19.91 5.32 -6.09
CA LEU A 283 -18.92 6.40 -6.13
C LEU A 283 -19.39 7.63 -5.31
N GLN A 284 -20.72 7.83 -5.21
CA GLN A 284 -21.32 8.86 -4.36
C GLN A 284 -21.02 8.62 -2.88
N GLN A 285 -21.02 7.36 -2.42
CA GLN A 285 -20.65 7.04 -1.03
C GLN A 285 -19.15 7.21 -0.75
N LEU A 286 -18.30 7.16 -1.78
CA LEU A 286 -16.88 7.53 -1.67
C LEU A 286 -16.67 9.05 -1.69
N SER A 287 -17.66 9.79 -2.16
CA SER A 287 -17.70 11.25 -2.18
C SER A 287 -18.54 11.83 -1.03
N ASP A 288 -18.92 10.98 -0.06
CA ASP A 288 -19.59 11.41 1.16
C ASP A 288 -18.73 12.48 1.85
N ARG A 289 -19.38 13.54 2.36
CA ARG A 289 -18.72 14.63 3.06
C ARG A 289 -17.85 14.14 4.21
N VAL A 290 -18.24 13.07 4.91
CA VAL A 290 -17.44 12.47 5.99
C VAL A 290 -16.12 11.90 5.45
N ILE A 291 -16.17 11.22 4.31
CA ILE A 291 -14.99 10.64 3.67
C ILE A 291 -14.10 11.75 3.11
N VAL A 292 -14.67 12.71 2.39
CA VAL A 292 -13.95 13.85 1.80
C VAL A 292 -13.37 14.79 2.87
N ALA A 293 -14.00 14.86 4.05
CA ALA A 293 -13.48 15.62 5.19
C ALA A 293 -12.37 14.89 5.94
N ASN A 294 -12.07 13.63 5.61
CA ASN A 294 -10.93 12.93 6.21
C ASN A 294 -9.64 13.73 5.96
N PRO A 295 -8.86 14.06 7.01
CA PRO A 295 -7.67 14.89 6.88
C PRO A 295 -6.64 14.33 5.90
N ALA A 296 -6.43 13.01 5.89
CA ALA A 296 -5.46 12.35 5.03
C ALA A 296 -5.85 12.47 3.55
N LEU A 297 -7.08 12.10 3.20
CA LEU A 297 -7.60 12.22 1.84
C LEU A 297 -7.58 13.67 1.34
N LYS A 298 -7.96 14.63 2.20
CA LYS A 298 -7.97 16.05 1.87
C LYS A 298 -6.56 16.57 1.57
N GLU A 299 -5.58 16.26 2.40
CA GLU A 299 -4.20 16.72 2.19
C GLU A 299 -3.53 16.01 1.00
N LEU A 300 -3.86 14.74 0.74
CA LEU A 300 -3.43 14.03 -0.45
C LEU A 300 -3.98 14.68 -1.73
N ALA A 301 -5.28 14.99 -1.77
CA ALA A 301 -5.90 15.67 -2.90
C ALA A 301 -5.24 17.04 -3.17
N LYS A 302 -4.92 17.79 -2.11
CA LYS A 302 -4.18 19.05 -2.25
C LYS A 302 -2.75 18.83 -2.75
N ALA A 303 -2.06 17.80 -2.28
CA ALA A 303 -0.69 17.48 -2.74
C ALA A 303 -0.67 17.15 -4.23
N LEU A 304 -1.64 16.38 -4.72
CA LEU A 304 -1.83 16.12 -6.14
C LEU A 304 -2.03 17.42 -6.93
N LEU A 305 -2.92 18.31 -6.47
CA LEU A 305 -3.16 19.61 -7.12
C LEU A 305 -1.91 20.51 -7.12
N ARG A 306 -1.18 20.59 -6.01
CA ARG A 306 0.08 21.35 -5.92
C ARG A 306 1.12 20.84 -6.91
N ASN A 307 1.15 19.54 -7.15
CA ASN A 307 2.01 18.90 -8.16
C ASN A 307 1.39 18.87 -9.56
N SER A 308 0.41 19.73 -9.83
CA SER A 308 -0.21 19.95 -11.15
C SER A 308 -0.98 18.74 -11.71
N PHE A 309 -1.33 17.77 -10.87
CA PHE A 309 -2.28 16.74 -11.25
C PHE A 309 -3.70 17.30 -11.25
N ARG A 310 -4.52 16.86 -12.21
CA ARG A 310 -5.96 17.12 -12.15
C ARG A 310 -6.60 16.07 -11.26
N VAL A 311 -7.22 16.53 -10.18
CA VAL A 311 -8.00 15.67 -9.29
C VAL A 311 -9.47 15.80 -9.69
N ARG A 312 -10.07 14.71 -10.16
CA ARG A 312 -11.52 14.62 -10.32
C ARG A 312 -12.13 13.97 -9.07
N SER A 313 -13.41 14.22 -8.84
CA SER A 313 -14.13 13.53 -7.76
C SER A 313 -14.17 12.03 -8.04
N PRO A 314 -14.19 11.15 -7.02
CA PRO A 314 -14.44 9.72 -7.22
C PRO A 314 -15.68 9.44 -8.09
N THR A 315 -16.69 10.33 -8.08
CA THR A 315 -17.90 10.25 -8.93
C THR A 315 -17.67 10.45 -10.43
N ASP A 316 -16.58 11.12 -10.84
CA ASP A 316 -16.33 11.48 -12.24
C ASP A 316 -15.55 10.40 -13.00
N ILE A 317 -15.23 9.29 -12.33
CA ILE A 317 -14.33 8.23 -12.78
C ILE A 317 -15.09 7.05 -13.45
N ALA A 318 -16.42 7.17 -13.60
CA ALA A 318 -17.30 6.14 -14.17
C ALA A 318 -17.18 5.93 -15.69
#